data_AF-A0A1V8TZD0-F1
#
_entry.id   AF-A0A1V8TZD0-F1
#
_cell.length_a   1.000
_cell.length_b   1.000
_cell.length_c   1.000
_cell.angle_alpha   90.00
_cell.angle_beta   90.00
_cell.angle_gamma   90.00
#
_symmetry.space_group_name_H-M   'P 1'
#
loop_
_entity.id
_entity.type
_entity.pdbx_description
1 polymer ?
#
loop_
_entity_poly.entity_id
_entity_poly.type
_entity_poly.pdbx_seq_one_letter_code
_entity_poly.pdbx_strand_id
1 'polypeptide(L)'
;FAEIDAIVPIPETGFVSAYAVSKHLKKPYCQGFVKNRYIFRTFIMPSQTARQRGVRAKLNVVPVEFKDKNVLLVDDSIVRGTTSREIVNMVREAGAKKVYFSSCAPPIANAHIYGIDLASPHELVAYHRDREAIAKHIGADAVIYQSLEDLESACAQDSPRTGEKQKFEVGVFCGKYVTPVSDDYFRHLEELRGEVKKPKVIEAAREAVNGGFAHEEELKMATNGATVKHDGEVVAMDDEDDVVAKMEAMDLKDGNAVNGSGPVGRKLGEDVKPEARRGDSQDVSLHNFNDYES
;
A
#
# COMPACT_ATOMS: atom_id res chain seq x y z
N PHE A 1 7.36 -27.26 -10.92
CA PHE A 1 8.53 -26.82 -10.12
C PHE A 1 9.87 -27.29 -10.67
N ALA A 2 9.96 -28.39 -11.44
CA ALA A 2 11.22 -28.83 -12.06
C ALA A 2 11.89 -27.75 -12.94
N GLU A 3 11.05 -26.95 -13.63
CA GLU A 3 11.45 -25.86 -14.52
C GLU A 3 11.90 -24.56 -13.84
N ILE A 4 11.85 -24.43 -12.50
CA ILE A 4 12.28 -23.17 -11.84
C ILE A 4 13.81 -23.12 -11.82
N ASP A 5 14.38 -22.01 -12.30
CA ASP A 5 15.82 -21.80 -12.39
C ASP A 5 16.38 -21.06 -11.18
N ALA A 6 15.61 -20.15 -10.58
CA ALA A 6 16.03 -19.38 -9.41
C ALA A 6 14.87 -18.99 -8.49
N ILE A 7 15.16 -18.91 -7.19
CA ILE A 7 14.27 -18.35 -6.16
C ILE A 7 14.74 -16.93 -5.88
N VAL A 8 13.82 -15.97 -5.98
CA VAL A 8 14.12 -14.55 -5.83
C VAL A 8 13.26 -13.97 -4.71
N PRO A 9 13.84 -13.45 -3.62
CA PRO A 9 13.10 -12.77 -2.58
C PRO A 9 12.62 -11.40 -3.04
N ILE A 10 11.44 -10.97 -2.59
CA ILE A 10 11.04 -9.58 -2.61
C ILE A 10 11.54 -8.94 -1.30
N PRO A 11 12.47 -7.95 -1.36
CA PRO A 11 13.07 -7.39 -0.16
C PRO A 11 12.09 -6.58 0.70
N GLU A 12 12.20 -6.58 2.02
CA GLU A 12 13.21 -7.25 2.85
C GLU A 12 12.65 -8.47 3.60
N THR A 13 11.34 -8.47 3.89
CA THR A 13 10.64 -9.51 4.63
C THR A 13 10.69 -10.86 3.92
N GLY A 14 10.71 -10.88 2.58
CA GLY A 14 10.80 -12.10 1.79
C GLY A 14 12.14 -12.84 1.88
N PHE A 15 13.22 -12.25 2.45
CA PHE A 15 14.55 -12.88 2.45
C PHE A 15 14.60 -14.23 3.15
N VAL A 16 14.08 -14.33 4.38
CA VAL A 16 14.15 -15.57 5.18
C VAL A 16 13.32 -16.68 4.53
N SER A 17 12.10 -16.35 4.12
CA SER A 17 11.19 -17.30 3.47
C SER A 17 11.73 -17.80 2.14
N ALA A 18 12.24 -16.90 1.28
CA ALA A 18 12.85 -17.28 0.00
C ALA A 18 14.07 -18.19 0.19
N TYR A 19 14.89 -17.91 1.21
CA TYR A 19 16.03 -18.75 1.55
C TYR A 19 15.58 -20.16 1.98
N ALA A 20 14.57 -20.27 2.83
CA ALA A 20 13.99 -21.55 3.24
C ALA A 20 13.43 -22.33 2.04
N VAL A 21 12.69 -21.66 1.15
CA VAL A 21 12.14 -22.24 -0.09
C VAL A 21 13.27 -22.71 -1.01
N SER A 22 14.34 -21.93 -1.17
CA SER A 22 15.52 -22.31 -1.95
C SER A 22 16.19 -23.58 -1.41
N LYS A 23 16.36 -23.69 -0.10
CA LYS A 23 16.93 -24.89 0.54
C LYS A 23 16.03 -26.11 0.35
N HIS A 24 14.72 -25.95 0.52
CA HIS A 24 13.77 -27.04 0.36
C HIS A 24 13.70 -27.54 -1.10
N LEU A 25 13.60 -26.62 -2.06
CA LEU A 25 13.52 -26.95 -3.49
C LEU A 25 14.88 -27.26 -4.13
N LYS A 26 15.98 -27.04 -3.41
CA LYS A 26 17.35 -27.16 -3.91
C LYS A 26 17.59 -26.35 -5.19
N LYS A 27 17.04 -25.13 -5.22
CA LYS A 27 17.18 -24.18 -6.33
C LYS A 27 18.05 -22.99 -5.90
N PRO A 28 18.83 -22.38 -6.81
CA PRO A 28 19.62 -21.20 -6.50
C PRO A 28 18.79 -20.08 -5.87
N TYR A 29 19.33 -19.47 -4.81
CA TYR A 29 18.82 -18.22 -4.26
C TYR A 29 19.53 -17.07 -4.96
N CYS A 30 18.77 -16.18 -5.59
CA CYS A 30 19.29 -15.06 -6.37
C CYS A 30 18.74 -13.74 -5.84
N GLN A 31 19.62 -12.78 -5.55
CA GLN A 31 19.21 -11.44 -5.17
C GLN A 31 18.90 -10.61 -6.41
N GLY A 32 17.71 -10.84 -6.99
CA GLY A 32 17.26 -10.14 -8.20
C GLY A 32 16.77 -8.70 -7.97
N PHE A 33 16.46 -8.34 -6.72
CA PHE A 33 16.00 -6.99 -6.38
C PHE A 33 16.91 -6.31 -5.37
N VAL A 34 17.07 -5.00 -5.56
CA VAL A 34 17.70 -4.10 -4.60
C VAL A 34 16.67 -3.06 -4.17
N LYS A 35 16.38 -3.01 -2.87
CA LYS A 35 15.49 -2.01 -2.29
C LYS A 35 16.23 -0.68 -2.16
N ASN A 36 15.62 0.38 -2.69
CA ASN A 36 16.12 1.74 -2.50
C ASN A 36 15.87 2.15 -1.04
N ARG A 37 16.93 2.21 -0.23
CA ARG A 37 16.86 2.56 1.19
C ARG A 37 16.48 4.02 1.43
N TYR A 38 16.72 4.89 0.46
CA TYR A 38 16.59 6.34 0.58
C TYR A 38 15.45 6.91 -0.28
N ILE A 39 14.29 6.26 -0.27
CA ILE A 39 13.11 6.82 -0.93
C ILE A 39 12.40 7.82 0.00
N PHE A 40 12.44 9.10 -0.35
CA PHE A 40 11.67 10.13 0.34
C PHE A 40 10.20 10.12 -0.12
N ARG A 41 9.31 10.73 0.68
CA ARG A 41 7.94 10.99 0.22
C ARG A 41 8.06 11.86 -1.03
N THR A 42 7.46 11.44 -2.14
CA THR A 42 7.36 12.26 -3.35
C THR A 42 6.49 13.48 -3.05
N PHE A 43 7.11 14.58 -2.65
CA PHE A 43 6.46 15.88 -2.53
C PHE A 43 6.25 16.42 -3.95
N ILE A 44 4.99 16.41 -4.40
CA ILE A 44 4.49 17.09 -5.60
C ILE A 44 5.23 16.68 -6.90
N MET A 45 4.76 15.62 -7.56
CA MET A 45 5.14 15.31 -8.95
C MET A 45 4.06 15.88 -9.88
N PRO A 46 4.41 16.68 -10.92
CA PRO A 46 3.46 17.42 -11.74
C PRO A 46 2.58 16.56 -12.67
N SER A 47 2.79 15.24 -12.74
CA SER A 47 1.96 14.33 -13.54
C SER A 47 1.56 13.06 -12.79
N GLN A 48 0.29 12.64 -12.98
CA GLN A 48 -0.28 11.41 -12.42
C GLN A 48 0.52 10.16 -12.84
N THR A 49 1.06 10.15 -14.06
CA THR A 49 1.94 9.11 -14.60
C THR A 49 3.29 9.03 -13.88
N ALA A 50 3.87 10.15 -13.45
CA ALA A 50 5.09 10.15 -12.65
C ALA A 50 4.84 9.61 -11.22
N ARG A 51 3.64 9.82 -10.67
CA ARG A 51 3.24 9.27 -9.36
C ARG A 51 3.02 7.75 -9.38
N GLN A 52 2.59 7.20 -10.52
CA GLN A 52 2.37 5.75 -10.69
C GLN A 52 3.66 4.92 -10.73
N ARG A 53 4.84 5.53 -10.97
CA ARG A 53 6.16 4.85 -10.93
C ARG A 53 6.64 4.51 -9.50
N GLY A 54 5.75 4.52 -8.50
CA GLY A 54 6.11 4.37 -7.09
C GLY A 54 6.75 3.04 -6.69
N VAL A 55 6.49 1.93 -7.41
CA VAL A 55 7.15 0.63 -7.16
C VAL A 55 8.55 0.60 -7.76
N ARG A 56 8.71 1.09 -9.00
CA ARG A 56 10.02 1.26 -9.66
C ARG A 56 10.95 2.20 -8.88
N ALA A 57 10.37 3.20 -8.21
CA ALA A 57 11.14 4.05 -7.30
C ALA A 57 11.64 3.31 -6.05
N LYS A 58 10.95 2.24 -5.61
CA LYS A 58 11.27 1.48 -4.39
C LYS A 58 12.19 0.30 -4.62
N LEU A 59 12.08 -0.36 -5.77
CA LEU A 59 12.78 -1.60 -6.09
C LEU A 59 13.47 -1.47 -7.44
N ASN A 60 14.79 -1.70 -7.44
CA ASN A 60 15.58 -1.83 -8.66
C ASN A 60 15.75 -3.31 -8.99
N VAL A 61 15.55 -3.66 -10.26
CA VAL A 61 15.74 -5.01 -10.79
C VAL A 61 17.17 -5.17 -11.29
N VAL A 62 17.79 -6.32 -11.01
CA VAL A 62 19.10 -6.72 -11.52
C VAL A 62 18.89 -7.62 -12.75
N PRO A 63 18.94 -7.11 -13.99
CA PRO A 63 18.40 -7.83 -15.14
C PRO A 63 19.10 -9.17 -15.45
N VAL A 64 20.41 -9.25 -15.19
CA VAL A 64 21.20 -10.47 -15.35
C VAL A 64 20.68 -11.64 -14.50
N GLU A 65 19.99 -11.35 -13.39
CA GLU A 65 19.41 -12.39 -12.55
C GLU A 65 18.14 -13.01 -13.13
N PHE A 66 17.45 -12.33 -14.06
CA PHE A 66 16.15 -12.77 -14.60
C PHE A 66 16.20 -13.23 -16.06
N LYS A 67 17.14 -12.69 -16.84
CA LYS A 67 17.22 -12.94 -18.29
C LYS A 67 17.22 -14.43 -18.61
N ASP A 68 16.28 -14.83 -19.47
CA ASP A 68 16.10 -16.20 -19.99
C ASP A 68 15.81 -17.28 -18.93
N LYS A 69 15.40 -16.89 -17.72
CA LYS A 69 15.11 -17.81 -16.60
C LYS A 69 13.62 -17.89 -16.27
N ASN A 70 13.20 -19.02 -15.73
CA ASN A 70 11.94 -19.20 -15.02
C ASN A 70 12.17 -18.95 -13.54
N VAL A 71 11.57 -17.91 -12.97
CA VAL A 71 11.84 -17.49 -11.59
C VAL A 71 10.64 -17.69 -10.68
N LEU A 72 10.90 -18.03 -9.41
CA LEU A 72 9.92 -17.99 -8.33
C LEU A 72 10.19 -16.79 -7.45
N LEU A 73 9.30 -15.80 -7.52
CA LEU A 73 9.30 -14.66 -6.62
C LEU A 73 8.64 -15.07 -5.29
N VAL A 74 9.22 -14.66 -4.16
CA VAL A 74 8.69 -14.96 -2.83
C VAL A 74 8.48 -13.66 -2.07
N ASP A 75 7.24 -13.41 -1.67
CA ASP A 75 6.82 -12.25 -0.88
C ASP A 75 6.11 -12.68 0.40
N ASP A 76 6.02 -11.77 1.37
CA ASP A 76 5.29 -12.04 2.61
C ASP A 76 3.79 -12.28 2.36
N SER A 77 3.15 -11.42 1.56
CA SER A 77 1.71 -11.33 1.43
C SER A 77 1.31 -10.67 0.10
N ILE A 78 0.09 -10.95 -0.37
CA ILE A 78 -0.52 -10.25 -1.50
C ILE A 78 -1.81 -9.60 -1.01
N VAL A 79 -1.81 -8.27 -0.86
CA VAL A 79 -2.96 -7.50 -0.35
C VAL A 79 -3.82 -6.95 -1.50
N ARG A 80 -3.41 -5.83 -2.10
CA ARG A 80 -4.13 -5.18 -3.23
C ARG A 80 -3.70 -5.71 -4.61
N GLY A 81 -2.58 -6.45 -4.67
CA GLY A 81 -2.01 -7.00 -5.90
C GLY A 81 -1.33 -5.96 -6.83
N THR A 82 -1.48 -4.66 -6.59
CA THR A 82 -0.85 -3.61 -7.42
C THR A 82 0.67 -3.68 -7.38
N THR A 83 1.28 -3.78 -6.19
CA THR A 83 2.73 -3.95 -6.04
C THR A 83 3.22 -5.23 -6.71
N SER A 84 2.53 -6.35 -6.47
CA SER A 84 2.89 -7.64 -7.05
C SER A 84 2.82 -7.62 -8.58
N ARG A 85 1.81 -6.95 -9.17
CA ARG A 85 1.69 -6.73 -10.60
C ARG A 85 2.88 -5.95 -11.16
N GLU A 86 3.23 -4.83 -10.55
CA GLU A 86 4.39 -4.04 -10.97
C GLU A 86 5.69 -4.82 -10.87
N ILE A 87 5.88 -5.60 -9.81
CA ILE A 87 7.03 -6.48 -9.65
C ILE A 87 7.11 -7.51 -10.78
N VAL A 88 6.00 -8.19 -11.09
CA VAL A 88 5.96 -9.16 -12.18
C VAL A 88 6.26 -8.51 -13.53
N ASN A 89 5.72 -7.31 -13.79
CA ASN A 89 6.00 -6.55 -14.99
C ASN A 89 7.50 -6.23 -15.13
N MET A 90 8.13 -5.69 -14.09
CA MET A 90 9.57 -5.37 -14.11
C MET A 90 10.43 -6.62 -14.36
N VAL A 91 10.04 -7.78 -13.80
CA VAL A 91 10.74 -9.05 -14.00
C VAL A 91 10.59 -9.57 -15.43
N ARG A 92 9.41 -9.42 -16.03
CA ARG A 92 9.21 -9.75 -17.45
C ARG A 92 10.00 -8.83 -18.37
N GLU A 93 10.02 -7.53 -18.07
CA GLU A 93 10.84 -6.54 -18.80
C GLU A 93 12.34 -6.85 -18.70
N ALA A 94 12.79 -7.41 -17.57
CA ALA A 94 14.16 -7.90 -17.40
C ALA A 94 14.48 -9.22 -18.15
N GLY A 95 13.50 -9.78 -18.87
CA GLY A 95 13.68 -10.93 -19.76
C GLY A 95 13.41 -12.30 -19.13
N ALA A 96 12.65 -12.37 -18.03
CA ALA A 96 12.22 -13.67 -17.49
C ALA A 96 11.26 -14.40 -18.45
N LYS A 97 11.45 -15.72 -18.59
CA LYS A 97 10.58 -16.59 -19.43
C LYS A 97 9.24 -16.87 -18.76
N LYS A 98 9.29 -17.29 -17.50
CA LYS A 98 8.12 -17.52 -16.64
C LYS A 98 8.35 -16.88 -15.28
N VAL A 99 7.29 -16.31 -14.73
CA VAL A 99 7.28 -15.64 -13.44
C VAL A 99 6.23 -16.29 -12.56
N TYR A 100 6.68 -17.08 -11.60
CA TYR A 100 5.84 -17.65 -10.55
C TYR A 100 5.90 -16.76 -9.31
N PHE A 101 4.81 -16.66 -8.57
CA PHE A 101 4.74 -15.86 -7.36
C PHE A 101 4.29 -16.71 -6.18
N SER A 102 5.01 -16.62 -5.06
CA SER A 102 4.68 -17.31 -3.81
C SER A 102 4.42 -16.29 -2.72
N SER A 103 3.29 -16.44 -2.02
CA SER A 103 2.99 -15.68 -0.81
C SER A 103 3.18 -16.57 0.41
N CYS A 104 3.89 -16.05 1.42
CA CYS A 104 4.08 -16.74 2.70
C CYS A 104 2.84 -16.69 3.61
N ALA A 105 1.87 -15.86 3.28
CA ALA A 105 0.57 -15.81 3.93
C ALA A 105 -0.50 -16.51 3.07
N PRO A 106 -1.61 -16.98 3.67
CA PRO A 106 -2.83 -17.32 2.94
C PRO A 106 -3.44 -16.09 2.24
N PRO A 107 -4.39 -16.29 1.32
CA PRO A 107 -5.09 -15.18 0.67
C PRO A 107 -5.78 -14.27 1.69
N ILE A 108 -5.47 -12.98 1.62
CA ILE A 108 -6.09 -11.96 2.49
C ILE A 108 -7.36 -11.47 1.80
N ALA A 109 -8.51 -11.95 2.27
CA ALA A 109 -9.81 -11.68 1.64
C ALA A 109 -10.79 -10.91 2.53
N ASN A 110 -10.47 -10.70 3.81
CA ASN A 110 -11.39 -10.06 4.76
C ASN A 110 -10.72 -8.84 5.42
N ALA A 111 -11.56 -7.94 5.95
CA ALA A 111 -11.09 -6.76 6.67
C ALA A 111 -10.36 -7.15 7.96
N HIS A 112 -9.38 -6.36 8.37
CA HIS A 112 -8.77 -6.49 9.70
C HIS A 112 -9.44 -5.51 10.67
N ILE A 113 -9.78 -5.97 11.87
CA ILE A 113 -10.58 -5.20 12.84
C ILE A 113 -9.86 -4.94 14.17
N TYR A 114 -8.64 -5.43 14.33
CA TYR A 114 -7.84 -5.29 15.56
C TYR A 114 -6.66 -4.32 15.42
N GLY A 115 -6.78 -3.29 14.57
CA GLY A 115 -5.83 -2.19 14.48
C GLY A 115 -4.76 -2.25 13.39
N ILE A 116 -4.65 -3.34 12.63
CA ILE A 116 -3.85 -3.36 11.38
C ILE A 116 -4.65 -2.69 10.27
N ASP A 117 -4.05 -1.67 9.64
CA ASP A 117 -4.65 -0.94 8.51
C ASP A 117 -4.58 -1.77 7.22
N LEU A 118 -5.64 -2.52 6.93
CA LEU A 118 -5.87 -3.16 5.64
C LEU A 118 -6.89 -2.39 4.81
N ALA A 119 -6.74 -2.48 3.49
CA ALA A 119 -7.69 -1.92 2.52
C ALA A 119 -9.12 -2.45 2.73
N SER A 120 -10.10 -1.82 2.09
CA SER A 120 -11.46 -2.39 2.06
C SER A 120 -11.45 -3.77 1.39
N PRO A 121 -12.34 -4.70 1.76
CA PRO A 121 -12.42 -6.01 1.12
C PRO A 121 -12.47 -5.92 -0.41
N HIS A 122 -13.23 -4.96 -0.95
CA HIS A 122 -13.31 -4.69 -2.39
C HIS A 122 -11.98 -4.29 -3.06
N GLU A 123 -11.05 -3.72 -2.29
CA GLU A 123 -9.69 -3.38 -2.75
C GLU A 123 -8.69 -4.55 -2.60
N LEU A 124 -9.07 -5.63 -1.93
CA LEU A 124 -8.22 -6.82 -1.78
C LEU A 124 -8.27 -7.67 -3.05
N VAL A 125 -7.10 -8.12 -3.51
CA VAL A 125 -7.03 -8.91 -4.75
C VAL A 125 -7.71 -10.26 -4.60
N ALA A 126 -7.66 -10.85 -3.40
CA ALA A 126 -8.23 -12.17 -3.12
C ALA A 126 -9.74 -12.15 -2.81
N TYR A 127 -10.35 -10.97 -2.72
CA TYR A 127 -11.79 -10.86 -2.49
C TYR A 127 -12.57 -11.43 -3.68
N HIS A 128 -13.29 -12.54 -3.45
CA HIS A 128 -14.02 -13.31 -4.45
C HIS A 128 -13.20 -13.76 -5.66
N ARG A 129 -11.89 -14.02 -5.47
CA ARG A 129 -11.02 -14.53 -6.55
C ARG A 129 -10.26 -15.77 -6.08
N ASP A 130 -10.16 -16.76 -6.97
CA ASP A 130 -9.26 -17.89 -6.81
C ASP A 130 -7.82 -17.51 -7.21
N ARG A 131 -6.87 -18.41 -6.94
CA ARG A 131 -5.44 -18.17 -7.21
C ARG A 131 -5.17 -18.00 -8.71
N GLU A 132 -5.92 -18.66 -9.59
CA GLU A 132 -5.80 -18.56 -11.04
C GLU A 132 -6.22 -17.16 -11.53
N ALA A 133 -7.34 -16.64 -11.03
CA ALA A 133 -7.80 -15.28 -11.28
C ALA A 133 -6.83 -14.24 -10.71
N ILE A 134 -6.24 -14.49 -9.53
CA ILE A 134 -5.22 -13.62 -8.94
C ILE A 134 -3.93 -13.64 -9.78
N ALA A 135 -3.48 -14.81 -10.24
CA ALA A 135 -2.30 -14.94 -11.10
C ALA A 135 -2.47 -14.14 -12.40
N LYS A 136 -3.62 -14.30 -13.06
CA LYS A 136 -3.99 -13.50 -14.23
C LYS A 136 -4.07 -12.02 -13.89
N HIS A 137 -4.61 -11.66 -12.73
CA HIS A 137 -4.67 -10.28 -12.28
C HIS A 137 -3.25 -9.72 -12.19
N ILE A 138 -2.32 -10.33 -11.47
CA ILE A 138 -0.97 -9.78 -11.31
C ILE A 138 -0.02 -10.04 -12.50
N GLY A 139 -0.44 -10.79 -13.51
CA GLY A 139 0.39 -11.12 -14.69
C GLY A 139 1.40 -12.25 -14.48
N ALA A 140 1.27 -13.00 -13.39
CA ALA A 140 2.12 -14.15 -13.08
C ALA A 140 1.65 -15.41 -13.83
N ASP A 141 2.59 -16.32 -14.10
CA ASP A 141 2.28 -17.64 -14.70
C ASP A 141 1.54 -18.55 -13.71
N ALA A 142 1.85 -18.44 -12.42
CA ALA A 142 1.06 -19.04 -11.34
C ALA A 142 1.30 -18.32 -10.02
N VAL A 143 0.33 -18.41 -9.12
CA VAL A 143 0.43 -17.93 -7.74
C VAL A 143 0.26 -19.11 -6.78
N ILE A 144 1.15 -19.21 -5.80
CA ILE A 144 1.09 -20.16 -4.70
C ILE A 144 0.88 -19.38 -3.40
N TYR A 145 -0.06 -19.83 -2.59
CA TYR A 145 -0.30 -19.30 -1.25
C TYR A 145 0.05 -20.37 -0.21
N GLN A 146 0.59 -19.92 0.92
CA GLN A 146 0.69 -20.74 2.12
C GLN A 146 -0.72 -21.16 2.57
N SER A 147 -0.90 -22.40 3.02
CA SER A 147 -2.17 -22.82 3.61
C SER A 147 -2.33 -22.20 5.00
N LEU A 148 -3.58 -21.95 5.43
CA LEU A 148 -3.83 -21.42 6.77
C LEU A 148 -3.33 -22.37 7.86
N GLU A 149 -3.57 -23.67 7.69
CA GLU A 149 -3.13 -24.72 8.61
C GLU A 149 -1.60 -24.75 8.75
N ASP A 150 -0.87 -24.69 7.64
CA ASP A 150 0.60 -24.69 7.68
C ASP A 150 1.14 -23.39 8.32
N LEU A 151 0.48 -22.24 8.10
CA LEU A 151 0.87 -20.99 8.75
C LEU A 151 0.68 -21.07 10.27
N GLU A 152 -0.49 -21.53 10.73
CA GLU A 152 -0.76 -21.72 12.16
C GLU A 152 0.23 -22.72 12.77
N SER A 153 0.50 -23.83 12.08
CA SER A 153 1.48 -24.82 12.53
C SER A 153 2.89 -24.23 12.60
N ALA A 154 3.31 -23.44 11.62
CA ALA A 154 4.63 -22.81 11.62
C ALA A 154 4.79 -21.83 12.79
N CYS A 155 3.79 -20.99 13.05
CA CYS A 155 3.81 -20.07 14.19
C CYS A 155 3.77 -20.80 15.55
N ALA A 156 3.06 -21.93 15.64
CA ALA A 156 2.95 -22.70 16.87
C ALA A 156 4.24 -23.45 17.24
N GLN A 157 5.08 -23.82 16.27
CA GLN A 157 6.31 -24.60 16.50
C GLN A 157 7.32 -23.87 17.40
N ASP A 158 7.45 -22.55 17.25
CA ASP A 158 8.42 -21.74 18.01
C ASP A 158 7.84 -21.15 19.30
N SER A 159 6.59 -21.46 19.62
CA SER A 159 5.89 -20.84 20.74
C SER A 159 6.17 -21.53 22.07
N PRO A 160 6.47 -20.78 23.14
CA PRO A 160 6.80 -21.35 24.45
C PRO A 160 5.59 -21.94 25.18
N ARG A 161 4.36 -21.77 24.66
CA ARG A 161 3.15 -22.32 25.30
C ARG A 161 3.02 -23.81 24.96
N THR A 162 3.25 -24.66 25.95
CA THR A 162 3.11 -26.12 25.85
C THR A 162 1.71 -26.56 26.31
N GLY A 163 0.93 -27.16 25.40
CA GLY A 163 -0.40 -27.74 25.69
C GLY A 163 -1.59 -26.93 25.17
N GLU A 164 -2.55 -27.67 24.57
CA GLU A 164 -3.74 -27.24 23.81
C GLU A 164 -3.46 -26.39 22.55
N LYS A 165 -4.18 -26.68 21.46
CA LYS A 165 -3.98 -26.07 20.14
C LYS A 165 -3.94 -24.55 20.27
N GLN A 166 -2.76 -23.95 20.13
CA GLN A 166 -2.61 -22.50 20.09
C GLN A 166 -3.51 -21.97 18.98
N LYS A 167 -4.37 -21.01 19.34
CA LYS A 167 -5.26 -20.35 18.40
C LYS A 167 -4.68 -18.98 18.07
N PHE A 168 -4.69 -18.67 16.79
CA PHE A 168 -4.29 -17.38 16.28
C PHE A 168 -5.54 -16.59 15.87
N GLU A 169 -5.41 -15.27 15.82
CA GLU A 169 -6.39 -14.44 15.15
C GLU A 169 -6.15 -14.58 13.64
N VAL A 170 -7.15 -15.06 12.92
CA VAL A 170 -7.04 -15.46 11.50
C VAL A 170 -8.20 -14.91 10.66
N GLY A 171 -8.93 -13.93 11.19
CA GLY A 171 -10.14 -13.37 10.59
C GLY A 171 -9.88 -12.82 9.20
N VAL A 172 -8.71 -12.22 8.95
CA VAL A 172 -8.34 -11.71 7.62
C VAL A 172 -8.31 -12.79 6.52
N PHE A 173 -8.01 -14.03 6.88
CA PHE A 173 -7.91 -15.16 5.95
C PHE A 173 -9.23 -15.88 5.75
N CYS A 174 -10.04 -16.01 6.81
CA CYS A 174 -11.21 -16.90 6.83
C CYS A 174 -12.55 -16.23 7.20
N GLY A 175 -12.55 -14.94 7.54
CA GLY A 175 -13.72 -14.19 7.97
C GLY A 175 -14.21 -14.53 9.38
N LYS A 176 -13.48 -15.36 10.13
CA LYS A 176 -13.82 -15.74 11.51
C LYS A 176 -12.96 -14.97 12.51
N TYR A 177 -13.58 -14.02 13.19
CA TYR A 177 -12.92 -13.18 14.18
C TYR A 177 -13.11 -13.76 15.58
N VAL A 178 -12.11 -13.58 16.45
CA VAL A 178 -12.15 -14.10 17.83
C VAL A 178 -13.23 -13.40 18.69
N THR A 179 -13.48 -12.12 18.42
CA THR A 179 -14.61 -11.38 19.00
C THR A 179 -15.80 -11.49 18.07
N PRO A 180 -17.02 -11.75 18.57
CA PRO A 180 -18.23 -11.66 17.76
C PRO A 180 -18.38 -10.26 17.17
N VAL A 181 -18.75 -10.19 15.89
CA VAL A 181 -18.96 -8.96 15.15
C VAL A 181 -20.28 -9.09 14.40
N SER A 182 -21.13 -8.07 14.43
CA SER A 182 -22.35 -8.04 13.62
C SER A 182 -22.05 -7.69 12.17
N ASP A 183 -22.87 -8.15 11.22
CA ASP A 183 -22.70 -7.81 9.81
C ASP A 183 -22.77 -6.29 9.55
N ASP A 184 -23.51 -5.57 10.39
CA ASP A 184 -23.65 -4.12 10.35
C ASP A 184 -22.33 -3.38 10.63
N TYR A 185 -21.43 -4.00 11.40
CA TYR A 185 -20.13 -3.41 11.71
C TYR A 185 -19.26 -3.24 10.47
N PHE A 186 -19.24 -4.22 9.57
CA PHE A 186 -18.44 -4.12 8.35
C PHE A 186 -18.99 -3.07 7.39
N ARG A 187 -20.32 -2.95 7.27
CA ARG A 187 -20.95 -1.86 6.50
C ARG A 187 -20.61 -0.50 7.08
N HIS A 188 -20.72 -0.35 8.40
CA HIS A 188 -20.34 0.88 9.09
C HIS A 188 -18.85 1.23 8.92
N LEU A 189 -17.96 0.23 8.98
CA LEU A 189 -16.53 0.44 8.70
C LEU A 189 -16.28 0.92 7.27
N GLU A 190 -17.02 0.40 6.29
CA GLU A 190 -16.92 0.83 4.90
C GLU A 190 -17.44 2.25 4.70
N GLU A 191 -18.56 2.60 5.33
CA GLU A 191 -19.10 3.97 5.37
C GLU A 191 -18.08 4.95 5.93
N LEU A 192 -17.52 4.67 7.11
CA LEU A 192 -16.48 5.51 7.73
C LEU A 192 -15.26 5.67 6.82
N ARG A 193 -14.83 4.59 6.14
CA ARG A 193 -13.71 4.66 5.18
C ARG A 193 -14.06 5.51 3.96
N GLY A 194 -15.29 5.40 3.46
CA GLY A 194 -15.79 6.22 2.35
C GLY A 194 -15.88 7.70 2.73
N GLU A 195 -16.44 8.00 3.89
CA GLU A 195 -16.52 9.35 4.45
C GLU A 195 -15.15 9.98 4.69
N VAL A 196 -14.15 9.21 5.13
CA VAL A 196 -12.77 9.70 5.28
C VAL A 196 -12.06 9.89 3.93
N LYS A 197 -12.38 9.10 2.90
CA LYS A 197 -11.79 9.25 1.56
C LYS A 197 -12.32 10.49 0.82
N LYS A 198 -13.61 10.81 0.93
CA LYS A 198 -14.24 11.98 0.28
C LYS A 198 -13.50 13.32 0.51
N PRO A 199 -13.23 13.76 1.75
CA PRO A 199 -12.56 15.03 2.00
C PRO A 199 -11.12 15.03 1.47
N LYS A 200 -10.39 13.90 1.55
CA LYS A 200 -9.04 13.79 0.99
C LYS A 200 -9.01 13.91 -0.53
N VAL A 201 -10.02 13.36 -1.22
CA VAL A 201 -10.15 13.49 -2.67
C VAL A 201 -10.49 14.93 -3.05
N ILE A 202 -11.42 15.56 -2.32
CA ILE A 202 -11.80 16.97 -2.52
C ILE A 202 -10.60 17.90 -2.26
N GLU A 203 -9.83 17.67 -1.20
CA GLU A 203 -8.63 18.43 -0.86
C GLU A 203 -7.56 18.29 -1.95
N ALA A 204 -7.26 17.06 -2.39
CA ALA A 204 -6.32 16.82 -3.48
C ALA A 204 -6.77 17.44 -4.81
N ALA A 205 -8.08 17.43 -5.10
CA ALA A 205 -8.64 18.09 -6.28
C ALA A 205 -8.53 19.63 -6.17
N ARG A 206 -8.79 20.21 -4.99
CA ARG A 206 -8.59 21.65 -4.73
C ARG A 206 -7.14 22.07 -4.89
N GLU A 207 -6.20 21.27 -4.39
CA GLU A 207 -4.77 21.51 -4.58
C GLU A 207 -4.35 21.43 -6.05
N ALA A 208 -4.91 20.47 -6.81
CA ALA A 208 -4.64 20.35 -8.24
C ALA A 208 -5.17 21.54 -9.05
N VAL A 209 -6.37 22.04 -8.72
CA VAL A 209 -6.93 23.27 -9.34
C VAL A 209 -6.09 24.49 -8.98
N ASN A 210 -5.76 24.66 -7.70
CA ASN A 210 -4.92 25.78 -7.25
C ASN A 210 -3.51 25.74 -7.86
N GLY A 211 -2.99 24.54 -8.13
CA GLY A 211 -1.71 24.33 -8.81
C GLY A 211 -1.76 24.51 -10.33
N GLY A 212 -2.94 24.75 -10.92
CA GLY A 212 -3.14 24.90 -12.37
C GLY A 212 -3.05 23.58 -13.16
N PHE A 213 -3.13 22.44 -12.48
CA PHE A 213 -3.06 21.10 -13.10
C PHE A 213 -4.44 20.50 -13.41
N ALA A 214 -5.52 21.15 -12.97
CA ALA A 214 -6.91 20.71 -13.14
C ALA A 214 -7.85 21.90 -13.37
N HIS A 215 -8.93 21.69 -14.12
CA HIS A 215 -9.97 22.72 -14.32
C HIS A 215 -11.07 22.64 -13.26
N GLU A 216 -11.80 23.74 -13.02
CA GLU A 216 -12.86 23.82 -12.00
C GLU A 216 -13.98 22.77 -12.19
N GLU A 217 -14.23 22.34 -13.43
CA GLU A 217 -15.18 21.26 -13.72
C GLU A 217 -14.73 19.91 -13.14
N GLU A 218 -13.43 19.63 -13.09
CA GLU A 218 -12.88 18.41 -12.51
C GLU A 218 -13.01 18.41 -10.97
N LEU A 219 -12.96 19.59 -10.34
CA LEU A 219 -13.28 19.76 -8.92
C LEU A 219 -14.77 19.51 -8.65
N LYS A 220 -15.66 20.00 -9.51
CA LYS A 220 -17.11 19.72 -9.41
C LYS A 220 -17.41 18.23 -9.58
N MET A 221 -16.76 17.57 -10.54
CA MET A 221 -16.86 16.11 -10.72
C MET A 221 -16.32 15.33 -9.50
N ALA A 222 -15.21 15.77 -8.90
CA ALA A 222 -14.64 15.15 -7.70
C ALA A 222 -15.51 15.34 -6.45
N THR A 223 -16.31 16.42 -6.39
CA THR A 223 -17.16 16.77 -5.24
C THR A 223 -18.57 16.17 -5.36
N ASN A 224 -19.16 16.24 -6.55
CA ASN A 224 -20.57 15.89 -6.79
C ASN A 224 -20.74 14.55 -7.52
N GLY A 225 -19.67 13.96 -8.05
CA GLY A 225 -19.74 12.83 -8.97
C GLY A 225 -19.91 13.29 -10.43
N ALA A 226 -19.86 12.34 -11.37
CA ALA A 226 -19.96 12.61 -12.81
C ALA A 226 -21.06 11.77 -13.47
N THR A 227 -21.74 12.35 -14.45
CA THR A 227 -22.72 11.69 -15.34
C THR A 227 -22.19 11.67 -16.77
N VAL A 228 -22.67 10.73 -17.58
CA VAL A 228 -22.36 10.67 -19.02
C VAL A 228 -23.62 11.07 -19.78
N LYS A 229 -23.53 12.12 -20.58
CA LYS A 229 -24.60 12.57 -21.50
C LYS A 229 -24.77 11.57 -22.65
N HIS A 230 -25.90 11.68 -23.34
CA HIS A 230 -26.26 10.80 -24.47
C HIS A 230 -25.29 10.90 -25.66
N ASP A 231 -24.50 11.97 -25.76
CA ASP A 231 -23.42 12.18 -26.74
C ASP A 231 -22.06 11.59 -26.31
N GLY A 232 -21.98 11.00 -25.11
CA GLY A 232 -20.76 10.43 -24.54
C GLY A 232 -19.89 11.42 -23.76
N GLU A 233 -20.33 12.68 -23.62
CA GLU A 233 -19.63 13.69 -22.82
C GLU A 233 -19.81 13.42 -21.31
N VAL A 234 -18.72 13.42 -20.55
CA VAL A 234 -18.72 13.24 -19.09
C VAL A 234 -18.77 14.60 -18.41
N VAL A 235 -19.84 14.88 -17.68
CA VAL A 235 -20.05 16.15 -16.98
C VAL A 235 -20.29 15.94 -15.49
N ALA A 236 -20.05 16.95 -14.66
CA ALA A 236 -20.38 16.88 -13.24
C ALA A 236 -21.88 16.64 -13.02
N MET A 237 -22.24 15.93 -11.96
CA MET A 237 -23.61 15.87 -11.47
C MET A 237 -24.01 17.25 -10.94
N ASP A 238 -24.99 17.88 -11.60
CA ASP A 238 -25.60 19.14 -11.16
C ASP A 238 -26.69 18.83 -10.12
N ASP A 239 -26.30 18.67 -8.86
CA ASP A 239 -27.25 18.85 -7.75
C ASP A 239 -27.29 20.35 -7.42
N GLU A 240 -28.13 21.10 -8.14
CA GLU A 240 -28.30 22.56 -7.89
C GLU A 240 -28.99 22.88 -6.54
N ASP A 241 -29.38 21.88 -5.74
CA ASP A 241 -30.06 22.10 -4.45
C ASP A 241 -29.39 21.33 -3.29
N ASP A 242 -28.19 21.71 -2.83
CA ASP A 242 -27.80 21.58 -1.39
C ASP A 242 -26.39 22.09 -1.00
N VAL A 243 -25.60 22.69 -1.91
CA VAL A 243 -24.18 22.98 -1.60
C VAL A 243 -24.00 24.23 -0.72
N VAL A 244 -24.86 25.24 -0.87
CA VAL A 244 -24.77 26.48 -0.07
C VAL A 244 -25.34 26.26 1.34
N ALA A 245 -26.40 25.44 1.48
CA ALA A 245 -27.04 25.16 2.77
C ALA A 245 -26.15 24.31 3.71
N LYS A 246 -25.27 23.45 3.17
CA LYS A 246 -24.34 22.64 3.97
C LYS A 246 -23.05 23.36 4.37
N MET A 247 -22.64 24.39 3.63
CA MET A 247 -21.46 25.22 3.99
C MET A 247 -21.75 26.11 5.21
N GLU A 248 -22.95 26.67 5.35
CA GLU A 248 -23.29 27.52 6.50
C GLU A 248 -23.53 26.73 7.80
N ALA A 249 -23.91 25.46 7.72
CA ALA A 249 -24.17 24.61 8.89
C ALA A 249 -22.89 24.10 9.59
N MET A 250 -21.73 24.16 8.93
CA MET A 250 -20.45 23.71 9.49
C MET A 250 -19.66 24.82 10.20
N ASP A 251 -19.88 26.09 9.88
CA ASP A 251 -19.15 27.23 10.49
C ASP A 251 -19.79 27.78 11.79
N LEU A 252 -20.92 27.23 12.24
CA LEU A 252 -21.68 27.74 13.40
C LEU A 252 -21.59 26.88 14.67
N LYS A 253 -20.70 25.88 14.75
CA LYS A 253 -20.57 25.02 15.96
C LYS A 253 -19.35 25.26 16.85
N ASP A 254 -18.44 26.17 16.49
CA ASP A 254 -17.31 26.54 17.36
C ASP A 254 -17.55 27.89 18.04
N GLY A 255 -18.42 27.90 19.05
CA GLY A 255 -18.75 29.13 19.77
C GLY A 255 -19.52 28.94 21.08
N ASN A 256 -18.93 28.30 22.10
CA ASN A 256 -19.11 28.75 23.50
C ASN A 256 -18.08 28.13 24.49
N ALA A 257 -17.17 28.99 24.96
CA ALA A 257 -16.72 29.23 26.36
C ALA A 257 -17.34 28.38 27.51
N VAL A 258 -16.71 28.03 28.66
CA VAL A 258 -15.50 28.52 29.38
C VAL A 258 -15.24 27.74 30.71
N ASN A 259 -14.01 27.88 31.28
CA ASN A 259 -13.52 27.73 32.69
C ASN A 259 -13.06 26.36 33.26
N GLY A 260 -11.94 26.23 34.02
CA GLY A 260 -10.94 27.21 34.49
C GLY A 260 -9.87 26.63 35.46
N SER A 261 -8.97 27.51 35.93
CA SER A 261 -7.85 27.37 36.93
C SER A 261 -6.52 26.78 36.43
N GLY A 262 -5.32 27.34 36.63
CA GLY A 262 -4.77 28.55 37.27
C GLY A 262 -3.21 28.47 37.21
N PRO A 263 -2.44 29.57 37.36
CA PRO A 263 -1.06 29.66 36.89
C PRO A 263 0.01 29.44 37.98
N VAL A 264 1.18 28.89 37.61
CA VAL A 264 2.42 28.99 38.42
C VAL A 264 3.60 29.30 37.49
N GLY A 265 4.17 30.49 37.65
CA GLY A 265 5.33 30.95 36.89
C GLY A 265 6.66 30.36 37.36
N ARG A 266 7.67 30.42 36.49
CA ARG A 266 9.07 30.51 36.91
C ARG A 266 9.93 31.22 35.85
N LYS A 267 10.89 31.99 36.35
CA LYS A 267 11.66 33.06 35.71
C LYS A 267 12.65 32.60 34.63
N LEU A 268 12.94 33.55 33.73
CA LEU A 268 14.07 33.61 32.80
C LEU A 268 15.42 33.43 33.50
N GLY A 269 16.35 32.76 32.80
CA GLY A 269 17.76 32.65 33.14
C GLY A 269 18.60 32.32 31.89
N GLU A 270 19.24 33.37 31.38
CA GLU A 270 20.55 33.46 30.70
C GLU A 270 20.84 32.76 29.36
N ASP A 271 21.28 33.62 28.44
CA ASP A 271 21.76 33.37 27.09
C ASP A 271 23.04 32.52 27.03
N VAL A 272 23.04 31.49 26.19
CA VAL A 272 24.27 30.86 25.69
C VAL A 272 24.20 30.79 24.16
N LYS A 273 25.04 31.60 23.50
CA LYS A 273 25.24 31.54 22.04
C LYS A 273 25.94 30.23 21.66
N PRO A 274 25.48 29.47 20.65
CA PRO A 274 26.28 28.40 20.08
C PRO A 274 27.23 28.95 19.01
N GLU A 275 28.52 28.62 19.17
CA GLU A 275 29.60 28.91 18.23
C GLU A 275 29.40 28.18 16.89
N ALA A 276 29.75 28.87 15.79
CA ALA A 276 29.72 28.35 14.44
C ALA A 276 30.80 27.27 14.24
N ARG A 277 30.38 26.02 14.06
CA ARG A 277 31.24 24.97 13.47
C ARG A 277 31.02 24.92 11.97
N ARG A 278 32.00 25.41 11.21
CA ARG A 278 32.21 25.02 9.82
C ARG A 278 32.57 23.54 9.80
N GLY A 279 31.72 22.74 9.16
CA GLY A 279 32.06 21.41 8.67
C GLY A 279 31.53 21.33 7.24
N ASP A 280 32.42 21.08 6.29
CA ASP A 280 32.10 20.88 4.87
C ASP A 280 30.98 19.83 4.72
N SER A 281 29.74 20.28 4.52
CA SER A 281 28.71 19.44 3.92
C SER A 281 28.83 19.60 2.41
N GLN A 282 29.56 18.69 1.77
CA GLN A 282 29.32 18.43 0.36
C GLN A 282 27.92 17.82 0.26
N ASP A 283 26.96 18.68 -0.05
CA ASP A 283 25.59 18.31 -0.34
C ASP A 283 25.57 17.64 -1.72
N VAL A 284 25.68 16.31 -1.75
CA VAL A 284 25.66 15.51 -2.98
C VAL A 284 24.21 15.17 -3.41
N SER A 285 23.19 15.80 -2.82
CA SER A 285 21.80 15.45 -3.05
C SER A 285 21.15 16.05 -4.32
N LEU A 286 21.89 16.84 -5.12
CA LEU A 286 21.30 17.56 -6.26
C LEU A 286 21.16 16.76 -7.56
N HIS A 287 21.67 15.53 -7.63
CA HIS A 287 21.65 14.75 -8.89
C HIS A 287 21.18 13.31 -8.67
N ASN A 288 19.87 13.14 -8.58
CA ASN A 288 19.26 11.83 -8.76
C ASN A 288 19.29 11.48 -10.26
N PHE A 289 20.14 10.53 -10.66
CA PHE A 289 20.30 10.12 -12.05
C PHE A 289 19.02 9.52 -12.69
N ASN A 290 17.97 9.27 -11.89
CA ASN A 290 16.65 8.88 -12.39
C ASN A 290 15.81 10.06 -12.94
N ASP A 291 16.27 11.30 -12.79
CA ASP A 291 15.55 12.50 -13.25
C ASP A 291 15.85 12.86 -14.72
N TYR A 292 16.77 12.13 -15.38
CA TYR A 292 17.08 12.31 -16.80
C TYR A 292 16.78 11.02 -17.57
N GLU A 293 15.70 11.04 -18.36
CA GLU A 293 15.43 10.01 -19.37
C GLU A 293 16.39 10.17 -20.55
N SER A 294 16.90 9.04 -21.04
CA SER A 294 17.42 8.85 -22.40
C SER A 294 16.71 7.66 -23.02
#